data_AF-Q5DAX9-F1
#
_entry.id   AF-Q5DAX9-F1
#
_cell.length_a   1.000
_cell.length_b   1.000
_cell.length_c   1.000
_cell.angle_alpha   90.00
_cell.angle_beta   90.00
_cell.angle_gamma   90.00
#
_symmetry.space_group_name_H-M   'P 1'
#
loop_
_entity.id
_entity.type
_entity.pdbx_description
1 polymer ?
#
loop_
_entity_poly.entity_id
_entity_poly.type
_entity_poly.pdbx_seq_one_letter_code
_entity_poly.pdbx_strand_id
1 'polypeptide(L)'
;MDELYAARFGTFLFNSEMQGRDHGVRERTISLWAYINADIQLYQNPLYTPAEISGHRVIFPQHALAQLQFWTGYYIRWHPLMRLQEPIARQDRALILIMKRFRELTAATQRECTKPAANNNVSDNSAHSRSRSNSSKL
;
A
#
# COMPACT_ATOMS: atom_id res chain seq x y z
N MET A 1 -3.57 -9.78 -18.76
CA MET A 1 -4.44 -10.51 -19.70
C MET A 1 -3.66 -11.29 -20.75
N ASP A 2 -2.50 -10.81 -21.22
CA ASP A 2 -1.74 -11.53 -22.27
C ASP A 2 -1.31 -12.94 -21.86
N GLU A 3 -0.83 -13.09 -20.62
CA GLU A 3 -0.37 -14.39 -20.11
C GLU A 3 -1.48 -15.43 -19.92
N LEU A 4 -2.75 -15.01 -19.92
CA LEU A 4 -3.88 -15.92 -19.88
C LEU A 4 -4.00 -16.71 -21.19
N TYR A 5 -3.74 -16.05 -22.33
CA TYR A 5 -3.87 -16.65 -23.66
C TYR A 5 -2.55 -17.20 -24.19
N ALA A 6 -1.42 -16.64 -23.74
CA ALA A 6 -0.09 -17.08 -24.17
C ALA A 6 0.29 -18.47 -23.66
N ALA A 7 -0.37 -18.97 -22.60
CA ALA A 7 -0.08 -20.25 -21.96
C ALA A 7 1.41 -20.45 -21.59
N ARG A 8 2.13 -19.35 -21.33
CA ARG A 8 3.56 -19.34 -21.00
C ARG A 8 3.85 -19.82 -19.58
N PHE A 9 2.88 -19.68 -18.68
CA PHE A 9 2.97 -20.04 -17.27
C PHE A 9 1.92 -21.07 -16.89
N GLY A 10 2.18 -21.85 -15.84
CA GLY A 10 1.23 -22.84 -15.33
C GLY A 10 0.03 -22.29 -14.57
N THR A 11 0.04 -20.99 -14.23
CA THR A 11 -0.90 -20.39 -13.27
C THR A 11 -2.36 -20.47 -13.69
N PHE A 12 -2.65 -20.41 -15.00
CA PHE A 12 -4.01 -20.43 -15.54
C PHE A 12 -4.26 -21.66 -16.43
N LEU A 13 -3.42 -22.69 -16.32
CA LEU A 13 -3.65 -23.95 -17.01
C LEU A 13 -4.65 -24.81 -16.22
N PHE A 14 -5.35 -25.70 -16.93
CA PHE A 14 -6.33 -26.65 -16.41
C PHE A 14 -7.61 -26.01 -15.82
N ASN A 15 -8.64 -26.83 -15.65
CA ASN A 15 -9.96 -26.37 -15.19
C ASN A 15 -10.18 -26.61 -13.68
N SER A 16 -9.31 -27.38 -13.04
CA SER A 16 -9.35 -27.64 -11.60
C SER A 16 -7.96 -27.88 -11.03
N GLU A 17 -7.84 -27.64 -9.73
CA GLU A 17 -6.60 -27.87 -9.00
C GLU A 17 -6.19 -29.36 -9.01
N MET A 18 -7.17 -30.27 -8.95
CA MET A 18 -6.96 -31.70 -9.09
C MET A 18 -6.27 -32.04 -10.41
N GLN A 19 -6.80 -31.57 -11.54
CA GLN A 19 -6.19 -31.79 -12.86
C GLN A 19 -4.76 -31.22 -12.92
N GLY A 20 -4.54 -30.04 -12.34
CA GLY A 20 -3.21 -29.44 -12.27
C GLY A 20 -2.21 -30.27 -11.47
N ARG A 21 -2.65 -30.90 -10.37
CA ARG A 21 -1.81 -31.84 -9.59
C ARG A 21 -1.51 -33.11 -10.36
N ASP A 22 -2.52 -33.72 -10.98
CA ASP A 22 -2.35 -34.96 -11.75
C ASP A 22 -1.36 -34.79 -12.90
N HIS A 23 -1.32 -33.59 -13.49
CA HIS A 23 -0.38 -33.24 -14.57
C HIS A 23 0.95 -32.65 -14.08
N GLY A 24 1.15 -32.51 -12.77
CA GLY A 24 2.40 -31.99 -12.18
C GLY A 24 2.71 -30.55 -12.59
N VAL A 25 1.70 -29.66 -12.64
CA VAL A 25 1.86 -28.29 -13.14
C VAL A 25 2.91 -27.51 -12.36
N ARG A 26 3.04 -27.75 -11.05
CA ARG A 26 3.95 -27.02 -10.16
C ARG A 26 5.41 -27.38 -10.40
N GLU A 27 5.67 -28.62 -10.81
CA GLU A 27 7.00 -29.16 -11.05
C GLU A 27 7.45 -28.90 -12.49
N ARG A 28 6.50 -28.87 -13.42
CA ARG A 28 6.78 -28.79 -14.87
C ARG A 28 6.72 -27.38 -15.45
N THR A 29 6.18 -26.41 -14.71
CA THR A 29 5.98 -25.06 -15.22
C THR A 29 6.34 -24.01 -14.17
N ILE A 30 6.54 -22.77 -14.63
CA ILE A 30 6.79 -21.62 -13.76
C ILE A 30 5.46 -20.91 -13.48
N SER A 31 5.31 -20.41 -12.26
CA SER A 31 4.19 -19.55 -11.87
C SER A 31 4.36 -18.13 -12.43
N LEU A 32 3.30 -17.57 -12.99
CA LEU A 32 3.24 -16.16 -13.40
C LEU A 32 3.64 -15.22 -12.25
N TRP A 33 3.25 -15.56 -11.03
CA TRP A 33 3.59 -14.75 -9.85
C TRP A 33 5.09 -14.73 -9.56
N ALA A 34 5.82 -15.81 -9.86
CA ALA A 34 7.28 -15.81 -9.72
C ALA A 34 7.93 -14.81 -10.68
N TYR A 35 7.40 -14.71 -11.91
CA TYR A 35 7.86 -13.73 -12.90
C TYR A 35 7.52 -12.29 -12.50
N ILE A 36 6.27 -12.02 -12.10
CA ILE A 36 5.83 -10.67 -11.69
C ILE A 36 6.59 -10.20 -10.45
N ASN A 37 6.79 -11.07 -9.47
CA ASN A 37 7.47 -10.72 -8.22
C ASN A 37 8.98 -10.54 -8.40
N ALA A 38 9.59 -11.11 -9.45
CA ALA A 38 10.99 -10.88 -9.76
C ALA A 38 11.28 -9.42 -10.18
N ASP A 39 10.29 -8.74 -10.78
CA ASP A 39 10.37 -7.30 -11.12
C ASP A 39 9.09 -6.56 -10.71
N ILE A 40 8.80 -6.57 -9.40
CA ILE A 40 7.58 -5.98 -8.86
C ILE A 40 7.47 -4.46 -9.10
N GLN A 41 8.61 -3.79 -9.29
CA GLN A 41 8.67 -2.34 -9.48
C GLN A 41 7.97 -1.89 -10.78
N LEU A 42 7.98 -2.75 -11.81
CA LEU A 42 7.29 -2.48 -13.06
C LEU A 42 5.75 -2.50 -12.92
N TYR A 43 5.24 -3.25 -11.94
CA TYR A 43 3.82 -3.51 -11.75
C TYR A 43 3.21 -2.73 -10.58
N GLN A 44 4.04 -2.07 -9.76
CA GLN A 44 3.60 -1.36 -8.57
C GLN A 44 2.97 0.00 -8.94
N ASN A 45 1.80 0.31 -8.36
CA ASN A 45 1.21 1.63 -8.48
C ASN A 45 1.94 2.63 -7.56
N PRO A 46 2.64 3.65 -8.10
CA PRO A 46 3.38 4.62 -7.28
C PRO A 46 2.47 5.50 -6.40
N LEU A 47 1.19 5.65 -6.77
CA LEU A 47 0.19 6.43 -6.04
C LEU A 47 -0.53 5.62 -4.95
N TYR A 48 -0.19 4.33 -4.81
CA TYR A 48 -0.81 3.48 -3.80
C TYR A 48 -0.61 4.07 -2.39
N THR A 49 -1.69 4.10 -1.62
CA THR A 49 -1.69 4.51 -0.22
C THR A 49 -2.37 3.41 0.59
N PRO A 50 -1.66 2.77 1.53
CA PRO A 50 -2.21 1.73 2.40
C PRO A 50 -3.43 2.21 3.19
N ALA A 51 -4.36 1.30 3.49
CA ALA A 51 -5.58 1.60 4.23
C ALA A 51 -5.30 2.08 5.66
N GLU A 52 -4.18 1.63 6.25
CA GLU A 52 -3.71 2.08 7.57
C GLU A 52 -3.38 3.57 7.57
N ILE A 53 -2.94 4.11 6.43
CA ILE A 53 -2.56 5.51 6.26
C ILE A 53 -3.76 6.35 5.81
N SER A 54 -4.57 5.84 4.86
CA SER A 54 -5.69 6.58 4.30
C SER A 54 -6.94 6.59 5.19
N GLY A 55 -7.08 5.61 6.09
CA GLY A 55 -8.30 5.39 6.88
C GLY A 55 -9.44 4.71 6.11
N HIS A 56 -9.30 4.50 4.79
CA HIS A 56 -10.33 3.88 3.95
C HIS A 56 -10.11 2.37 3.84
N ARG A 57 -10.82 1.60 4.66
CA ARG A 57 -10.78 0.11 4.63
C ARG A 57 -11.76 -0.52 3.65
N VAL A 58 -12.84 0.19 3.32
CA VAL A 58 -13.89 -0.27 2.41
C VAL A 58 -13.91 0.64 1.17
N ILE A 59 -13.92 0.03 -0.01
CA ILE A 59 -14.01 0.73 -1.29
C ILE A 59 -15.47 0.67 -1.75
N PHE A 60 -16.05 1.83 -2.05
CA PHE A 60 -17.40 1.95 -2.60
C PHE A 60 -17.30 2.34 -4.09
N PRO A 61 -17.28 1.37 -5.01
CA PRO A 61 -17.27 1.68 -6.44
C PRO A 61 -18.59 2.31 -6.89
N GLN A 62 -18.54 3.19 -7.88
CA GLN A 62 -19.74 3.60 -8.60
C GLN A 62 -20.00 2.67 -9.79
N HIS A 63 -21.24 2.26 -9.94
CA HIS A 63 -21.69 1.33 -10.98
C HIS A 63 -22.53 1.99 -12.08
N ALA A 64 -22.79 3.31 -11.98
CA ALA A 64 -23.53 4.06 -12.97
C ALA A 64 -22.77 4.10 -14.30
N LEU A 65 -23.46 3.86 -15.42
CA LEU A 65 -22.87 3.87 -16.77
C LEU A 65 -22.14 5.18 -17.07
N ALA A 66 -22.65 6.32 -16.58
CA ALA A 66 -22.04 7.63 -16.75
C ALA A 66 -20.65 7.77 -16.09
N GLN A 67 -20.32 6.90 -15.13
CA GLN A 67 -19.01 6.87 -14.47
C GLN A 67 -18.11 5.73 -14.95
N LEU A 68 -18.64 4.75 -15.68
CA LEU A 68 -17.84 3.70 -16.28
C LEU A 68 -17.11 4.25 -17.51
N GLN A 69 -15.81 3.99 -17.57
CA GLN A 69 -14.98 4.35 -18.71
C GLN A 69 -14.66 3.11 -19.54
N PHE A 70 -14.59 3.30 -20.85
CA PHE A 70 -14.13 2.25 -21.74
C PHE A 70 -12.63 2.00 -21.53
N TRP A 71 -12.21 0.74 -21.39
CA TRP A 71 -10.81 0.39 -21.14
C TRP A 71 -9.97 0.44 -22.43
N THR A 72 -9.73 1.66 -22.90
CA THR A 72 -8.98 1.96 -24.13
C THR A 72 -7.60 1.29 -24.15
N GLY A 73 -6.88 1.36 -23.03
CA GLY A 73 -5.53 0.81 -22.90
C GLY A 73 -5.42 -0.71 -23.09
N TYR A 74 -6.53 -1.44 -22.95
CA TYR A 74 -6.57 -2.87 -23.27
C TYR A 74 -7.13 -3.13 -24.67
N TYR A 75 -8.34 -2.64 -24.96
CA TYR A 75 -9.05 -2.99 -26.19
C TYR A 75 -8.55 -2.28 -27.44
N ILE A 76 -7.96 -1.09 -27.32
CA ILE A 76 -7.49 -0.28 -28.47
C ILE A 76 -5.96 -0.17 -28.49
N ARG A 77 -5.25 -1.01 -27.73
CA ARG A 77 -3.78 -0.97 -27.61
C ARG A 77 -3.01 -1.12 -28.93
N TRP A 78 -3.62 -1.72 -29.94
CA TRP A 78 -3.02 -1.95 -31.27
C TRP A 78 -3.19 -0.77 -32.22
N HIS A 79 -4.01 0.23 -31.86
CA HIS A 79 -4.22 1.38 -32.73
C HIS A 79 -3.00 2.32 -32.70
N PRO A 80 -2.37 2.62 -33.85
CA PRO A 80 -1.10 3.35 -33.90
C PRO A 80 -1.14 4.70 -33.19
N LEU A 81 -2.26 5.43 -33.30
CA LEU A 81 -2.43 6.75 -32.68
C LEU A 81 -2.78 6.71 -31.19
N MET A 82 -3.21 5.56 -30.67
CA MET A 82 -3.57 5.41 -29.25
C MET A 82 -2.49 4.69 -28.44
N ARG A 83 -1.50 4.08 -29.12
CA ARG A 83 -0.33 3.44 -28.51
C ARG A 83 0.54 4.41 -27.71
N LEU A 84 0.42 5.72 -27.96
CA LEU A 84 1.15 6.78 -27.27
C LEU A 84 0.54 7.16 -25.91
N GLN A 85 -0.55 6.52 -25.48
CA GLN A 85 -1.05 6.69 -24.12
C GLN A 85 -0.05 6.01 -23.17
N GLU A 86 0.96 6.78 -22.77
CA GLU A 86 1.94 6.32 -21.79
C GLU A 86 1.19 5.79 -20.55
N PRO A 87 1.73 4.76 -19.86
CA PRO A 87 1.13 4.31 -18.61
C PRO A 87 0.86 5.50 -17.69
N ILE A 88 -0.27 5.54 -16.99
CA ILE A 88 -0.65 6.66 -16.09
C ILE A 88 0.52 7.07 -15.17
N ALA A 89 1.31 6.09 -14.72
CA ALA A 89 2.54 6.29 -13.93
C ALA A 89 3.61 7.20 -14.59
N ARG A 90 3.58 7.39 -15.90
CA ARG A 90 4.53 8.21 -16.67
C ARG A 90 4.06 9.65 -16.81
N GLN A 91 2.74 9.88 -16.90
CA GLN A 91 2.16 11.23 -16.95
C GLN A 91 2.36 11.97 -15.62
N ASP A 92 2.28 11.26 -14.50
CA ASP A 92 2.29 11.86 -13.16
C ASP A 92 3.66 11.85 -12.47
N ARG A 93 4.78 11.79 -13.21
CA ARG A 93 6.13 11.72 -12.61
C ARG A 93 6.43 12.86 -11.64
N ALA A 94 6.05 14.09 -12.00
CA ALA A 94 6.22 15.24 -11.14
C ALA A 94 5.37 15.12 -9.86
N LEU A 95 4.11 14.68 -9.99
CA LEU A 95 3.22 14.45 -8.86
C LEU A 95 3.75 13.34 -7.95
N ILE A 96 4.22 12.23 -8.52
CA ILE A 96 4.84 11.12 -7.78
C ILE A 96 6.05 11.63 -6.99
N LEU A 97 6.90 12.46 -7.61
CA LEU A 97 8.07 13.04 -6.94
C LEU A 97 7.66 13.97 -5.79
N ILE A 98 6.67 14.84 -6.00
CA ILE A 98 6.11 15.73 -4.98
C ILE A 98 5.51 14.92 -3.83
N MET A 99 4.71 13.91 -4.13
CA MET A 99 4.10 13.02 -3.12
C MET A 99 5.17 12.27 -2.32
N LYS A 100 6.22 11.78 -2.98
CA LYS A 100 7.35 11.13 -2.30
C LYS A 100 8.03 12.09 -1.32
N ARG A 101 8.34 13.31 -1.76
CA ARG A 101 8.94 14.34 -0.91
C ARG A 101 8.05 14.72 0.28
N PHE A 102 6.75 14.86 0.04
CA PHE A 102 5.78 15.18 1.08
C PHE A 102 5.67 14.06 2.13
N ARG A 103 5.66 12.79 1.69
CA ARG A 103 5.68 11.63 2.61
C ARG A 103 6.95 11.60 3.46
N GLU A 104 8.12 11.87 2.87
CA GLU A 104 9.40 11.94 3.60
C GLU A 104 9.40 13.02 4.69
N LEU A 105 8.93 14.23 4.35
CA LEU A 105 8.82 15.35 5.31
C LEU A 105 7.86 15.02 6.44
N THR A 106 6.68 14.48 6.11
CA THR A 106 5.66 14.11 7.11
C THR A 106 6.19 13.06 8.09
N ALA A 107 6.91 12.05 7.59
CA ALA A 107 7.54 11.02 8.42
C ALA A 107 8.66 11.60 9.31
N ALA A 108 9.43 12.57 8.82
CA ALA A 108 10.46 13.25 9.61
C ALA A 108 9.87 14.07 10.77
N THR A 109 8.84 14.88 10.50
CA THR A 109 8.16 15.69 11.52
C THR A 109 7.49 14.82 12.59
N GLN A 110 6.85 13.71 12.21
CA GLN A 110 6.26 12.78 13.19
C GLN A 110 7.31 12.11 14.09
N ARG A 111 8.48 11.78 13.55
CA ARG A 111 9.61 11.25 14.34
C ARG A 111 10.16 12.27 15.33
N GLU A 112 10.15 13.56 15.00
CA GLU A 112 10.56 14.62 15.92
C GLU A 112 9.56 14.83 17.05
N CYS A 113 8.25 14.81 16.78
CA CYS A 113 7.21 14.88 17.82
C CYS A 113 7.15 13.64 18.73
N THR A 114 7.66 12.48 18.28
CA THR A 114 7.66 11.23 19.06
C THR A 114 8.98 10.96 19.80
N LYS A 115 9.99 11.82 19.65
CA LYS A 115 11.14 11.82 20.56
C LYS A 115 10.62 12.24 21.94
N PRO A 116 10.76 11.41 22.99
CA PRO A 116 10.31 11.79 24.31
C PRO A 116 11.08 13.04 24.74
N ALA A 117 10.37 14.01 25.32
CA ALA A 117 10.95 15.14 26.02
C ALA A 117 11.79 14.61 27.20
N ALA A 118 13.02 14.20 26.94
CA ALA A 118 14.00 13.91 27.97
C ALA A 118 14.60 15.24 28.44
N ASN A 119 14.40 15.51 29.73
CA ASN A 119 15.06 16.51 30.58
C ASN A 119 14.67 17.98 30.44
N ASN A 120 13.89 18.47 31.42
CA ASN A 120 14.36 19.32 32.52
C ASN A 120 13.13 19.58 33.44
N ASN A 121 13.19 19.33 34.76
CA ASN A 121 13.67 20.32 35.71
C ASN A 121 14.10 19.71 37.05
N VAL A 122 15.20 20.29 37.51
CA VAL A 122 15.95 20.12 38.75
C VAL A 122 15.13 20.58 39.97
N SER A 123 15.28 19.79 41.04
CA SER A 123 15.23 20.08 42.48
C SER A 123 14.41 21.26 43.02
N ASP A 124 13.55 20.97 44.01
CA ASP A 124 13.63 21.74 45.27
C ASP A 124 13.17 20.94 46.49
N ASN A 125 14.02 20.97 47.52
CA ASN A 125 13.84 20.39 48.84
C ASN A 125 12.95 21.29 49.71
N SER A 126 11.99 20.73 50.44
CA SER A 126 11.80 21.10 51.85
C SER A 126 10.89 20.11 52.57
N ALA A 127 11.48 19.34 53.47
CA ALA A 127 10.78 18.66 54.54
C ALA A 127 10.10 19.70 55.46
N HIS A 128 8.81 19.51 55.72
CA HIS A 128 8.17 20.09 56.88
C HIS A 128 7.27 19.06 57.56
N SER A 129 7.79 18.53 58.65
CA SER A 129 7.08 17.85 59.72
C SER A 129 5.89 18.66 60.24
N ARG A 130 4.75 18.01 60.49
CA ARG A 130 3.81 18.43 61.55
C ARG A 130 2.90 17.29 61.98
N SER A 131 3.21 16.77 63.17
CA SER A 131 2.34 15.95 64.02
C SER A 131 1.14 16.76 64.54
N ARG A 132 -0.01 16.10 64.74
CA ARG A 132 -1.03 16.31 65.82
C ARG A 132 -2.27 15.47 65.49
N SER A 133 -2.52 14.36 66.17
CA SER A 133 -3.12 14.18 67.51
C SER A 133 -4.65 14.12 67.51
N ASN A 134 -5.15 12.97 68.00
CA ASN A 134 -6.54 12.58 68.27
C ASN A 134 -7.41 13.63 68.98
N SER A 135 -8.73 13.60 68.70
CA SER A 135 -9.76 13.71 69.74
C SER A 135 -11.11 13.16 69.26
N SER A 136 -11.66 12.27 70.09
CA SER A 136 -13.01 11.71 70.16
C SER A 136 -14.09 12.71 70.63
N LYS A 137 -15.36 12.25 70.56
CA LYS A 137 -16.64 12.78 71.11
C LYS A 137 -17.42 13.65 70.11
N LEU A 138 -18.70 13.43 69.80
CA LEU A 138 -19.81 12.67 70.41
C LEU A 138 -20.63 11.99 69.30
#